data_AF-A0A6L8GGD8-F1
#
_entry.id   AF-A0A6L8GGD8-F1
#
_cell.length_a   1.000
_cell.length_b   1.000
_cell.length_c   1.000
_cell.angle_alpha   90.00
_cell.angle_beta   90.00
_cell.angle_gamma   90.00
#
_symmetry.space_group_name_H-M   'P 1'
#
loop_
_entity.id
_entity.type
_entity.pdbx_description
1 polymer ?
#
loop_
_entity_poly.entity_id
_entity_poly.type
_entity_poly.pdbx_seq_one_letter_code
_entity_poly.pdbx_strand_id
1 'polypeptide(L)'
;MDAAQVANIAIYALVGLAVSTLFVLALFVGFLVLAGFSKHRGRSSGSAIVRNISERLGTRATYLPPDARSGPVDQLRTPELVEQSDSKQ
;
A
#
# COMPACT_ATOMS: atom_id res chain seq x y z
N MET A 1 7.21 -58.13 -4.40
CA MET A 1 6.53 -57.04 -3.67
C MET A 1 5.04 -57.27 -3.78
N ASP A 2 4.34 -57.23 -2.67
CA ASP A 2 2.89 -57.42 -2.65
C ASP A 2 2.17 -56.17 -3.20
N ALA A 3 1.10 -56.37 -3.97
CA ALA A 3 0.36 -55.27 -4.61
C ALA A 3 -0.23 -54.30 -3.57
N ALA A 4 -0.66 -54.82 -2.42
CA ALA A 4 -1.18 -54.00 -1.33
C ALA A 4 -0.09 -53.11 -0.70
N GLN A 5 1.15 -53.61 -0.60
CA GLN A 5 2.26 -52.82 -0.09
C GLN A 5 2.61 -51.66 -1.02
N VAL A 6 2.63 -51.91 -2.34
CA VAL A 6 2.88 -50.86 -3.34
C VAL A 6 1.79 -49.79 -3.29
N ALA A 7 0.52 -50.19 -3.19
CA ALA A 7 -0.60 -49.26 -3.08
C ALA A 7 -0.51 -48.38 -1.82
N ASN A 8 -0.18 -48.96 -0.66
CA ASN A 8 -0.03 -48.21 0.58
C ASN A 8 1.11 -47.19 0.50
N ILE A 9 2.27 -47.56 -0.06
CA ILE A 9 3.39 -46.64 -0.25
C ILE A 9 2.97 -45.46 -1.14
N ALA A 10 2.28 -45.74 -2.25
CA ALA A 10 1.80 -44.70 -3.16
C ALA A 10 0.82 -43.73 -2.47
N ILE A 11 -0.10 -44.25 -1.65
CA ILE A 11 -1.06 -43.45 -0.90
C ILE A 11 -0.34 -42.53 0.10
N TYR A 12 0.57 -43.07 0.91
CA TYR A 12 1.31 -42.26 1.88
C TYR A 12 2.21 -41.21 1.21
N ALA A 13 2.82 -41.55 0.08
CA ALA A 13 3.59 -40.59 -0.70
C ALA A 13 2.71 -39.43 -1.21
N LEU A 14 1.53 -39.75 -1.73
CA LEU A 14 0.57 -38.75 -2.22
C LEU A 14 0.07 -37.84 -1.09
N VAL A 15 -0.26 -38.43 0.07
CA VAL A 15 -0.67 -37.67 1.26
C VAL A 15 0.47 -36.77 1.74
N GLY A 16 1.70 -37.28 1.83
CA GLY A 16 2.86 -36.49 2.23
C GLY A 16 3.13 -35.31 1.27
N LEU A 17 2.96 -35.53 -0.03
CA LEU A 17 3.09 -34.48 -1.04
C LEU A 17 1.98 -33.43 -0.92
N ALA A 18 0.73 -33.86 -0.71
CA ALA A 18 -0.40 -32.95 -0.51
C ALA A 18 -0.23 -32.11 0.78
N VAL A 19 0.17 -32.73 1.88
CA VAL A 19 0.37 -32.03 3.16
C VAL A 19 1.53 -31.04 3.08
N SER A 20 2.66 -31.42 2.48
CA SER A 20 3.82 -30.52 2.35
C SER A 20 3.53 -29.34 1.43
N THR A 21 2.84 -29.55 0.31
CA THR A 21 2.45 -28.47 -0.61
C THR A 21 1.46 -27.51 0.03
N LEU A 22 0.43 -28.02 0.71
CA LEU A 22 -0.53 -27.19 1.43
C LEU A 22 0.13 -26.39 2.56
N PHE A 23 1.09 -26.99 3.27
CA PHE A 23 1.82 -26.31 4.33
C PHE A 23 2.62 -25.10 3.81
N VAL A 24 3.41 -25.29 2.75
CA VAL A 24 4.18 -24.20 2.14
C VAL A 24 3.25 -23.13 1.56
N LEU A 25 2.15 -23.54 0.91
CA LEU A 25 1.16 -22.62 0.37
C LEU A 25 0.53 -21.77 1.48
N ALA A 26 0.14 -22.39 2.61
CA ALA A 26 -0.42 -21.68 3.74
C ALA A 26 0.55 -20.67 4.34
N LEU A 27 1.84 -21.03 4.49
CA LEU A 27 2.87 -20.09 4.93
C LEU A 27 3.05 -18.93 3.96
N PHE A 28 3.09 -19.22 2.66
CA PHE A 28 3.27 -18.20 1.63
C PHE A 28 2.09 -17.24 1.59
N VAL A 29 0.86 -17.75 1.58
CA VAL A 29 -0.36 -16.94 1.63
C VAL A 29 -0.40 -16.13 2.93
N GLY A 30 -0.12 -16.76 4.08
CA GLY A 30 -0.07 -16.06 5.36
C GLY A 30 0.96 -14.92 5.36
N PHE A 31 2.15 -15.15 4.82
CA PHE A 31 3.18 -14.14 4.67
C PHE A 31 2.73 -13.02 3.73
N LEU A 32 2.17 -13.33 2.56
CA LEU A 32 1.68 -12.34 1.61
C LEU A 32 0.55 -11.49 2.20
N VAL A 33 -0.34 -12.10 2.98
CA VAL A 33 -1.41 -11.38 3.67
C VAL A 33 -0.81 -10.44 4.71
N LEU A 34 0.10 -10.91 5.56
CA LEU A 34 0.74 -10.10 6.60
C LEU A 34 1.57 -8.94 6.01
N ALA A 35 2.35 -9.21 4.97
CA ALA A 35 3.11 -8.19 4.23
C ALA A 35 2.20 -7.26 3.40
N GLY A 36 1.10 -7.76 2.85
CA GLY A 36 0.10 -6.95 2.16
C GLY A 36 -0.57 -5.96 3.10
N PHE A 37 -0.93 -6.40 4.31
CA PHE A 37 -1.45 -5.51 5.34
C PHE A 37 -0.44 -4.43 5.74
N SER A 38 0.86 -4.73 5.78
CA SER A 38 1.88 -3.71 6.06
C SER A 38 1.98 -2.65 4.96
N LYS A 39 1.79 -3.04 3.69
CA LYS A 39 1.73 -2.12 2.53
C LYS A 39 0.49 -1.24 2.56
N HIS A 40 -0.64 -1.76 3.03
CA HIS A 40 -1.90 -1.01 3.14
C HIS A 40 -2.05 -0.23 4.44
N ARG A 41 -1.00 -0.16 5.29
CA ARG A 41 -1.02 0.67 6.50
C ARG A 41 -1.28 2.12 6.09
N GLY A 42 -2.53 2.54 6.21
CA GLY A 42 -3.02 3.84 5.79
C GLY A 42 -2.20 4.95 6.42
N ARG A 43 -2.04 6.07 5.70
CA ARG A 43 -1.30 7.30 6.07
C ARG A 43 -1.19 7.45 7.58
N SER A 44 -0.16 6.82 8.14
CA SER A 44 0.03 6.75 9.58
C SER A 44 0.98 7.88 9.92
N SER A 45 0.68 8.58 11.02
CA SER A 45 1.51 9.64 11.61
C SER A 45 2.97 9.23 11.86
N GLY A 46 3.35 7.95 11.70
CA GLY A 46 4.70 7.42 11.80
C GLY A 46 5.38 7.05 10.46
N SER A 47 4.87 7.49 9.31
CA SER A 47 5.53 7.30 8.02
C SER A 47 6.89 8.01 8.00
N ALA A 48 7.97 7.30 7.67
CA ALA A 48 9.31 7.90 7.50
C ALA A 48 9.37 8.91 6.35
N ILE A 49 8.44 8.83 5.40
CA ILE A 49 8.33 9.73 4.27
C ILE A 49 7.17 10.69 4.52
N VAL A 50 7.50 11.98 4.58
CA VAL A 50 6.54 13.08 4.69
C VAL A 50 6.09 13.42 3.28
N ARG A 51 4.82 13.17 2.95
CA ARG A 51 4.26 13.48 1.62
C ARG A 51 3.59 14.85 1.59
N ASN A 52 3.17 15.35 2.76
CA ASN A 52 2.56 16.66 2.92
C ASN A 52 2.93 17.23 4.30
N ILE A 53 3.06 18.55 4.39
CA ILE A 53 3.27 19.30 5.64
C ILE A 53 2.18 19.00 6.68
N SER A 54 0.94 18.76 6.24
CA SER A 54 -0.17 18.41 7.13
C SER A 54 0.04 17.09 7.88
N GLU A 55 0.81 16.16 7.31
CA GLU A 55 1.15 14.89 7.98
C GLU A 55 2.09 15.12 9.19
N ARG A 56 2.88 16.20 9.20
CA ARG A 56 3.72 16.59 10.34
C ARG A 56 3.00 17.44 11.38
N LEU A 57 2.01 18.24 10.96
CA LEU A 57 1.24 19.10 11.86
C LEU A 57 0.15 18.34 12.63
N GLY A 58 -0.08 17.06 12.33
CA GLY A 58 -1.08 16.22 13.00
C GLY A 58 -2.53 16.59 12.69
N THR A 59 -2.75 17.66 11.93
CA THR A 59 -4.06 18.14 11.50
C THR A 59 -4.36 17.63 10.11
N ARG A 60 -5.52 16.98 9.93
CA ARG A 60 -6.01 16.60 8.60
C ARG A 60 -6.18 17.88 7.78
N ALA A 61 -5.45 18.01 6.67
CA ALA A 61 -5.58 19.15 5.77
C ALA A 61 -7.04 19.23 5.31
N THR A 62 -7.78 20.18 5.90
CA THR A 62 -9.13 20.48 5.48
C THR A 62 -8.98 21.49 4.36
N TYR A 63 -9.03 20.99 3.13
CA TYR A 63 -9.05 21.86 1.97
C TYR A 63 -10.30 22.73 2.04
N LEU A 64 -10.13 24.01 1.74
CA LEU A 64 -11.25 24.91 1.58
C LEU A 64 -12.12 24.43 0.41
N PRO A 65 -13.46 24.43 0.54
CA PRO A 65 -14.34 24.14 -0.59
C PRO A 65 -14.05 25.13 -1.74
N PRO A 66 -14.30 24.75 -3.00
CA PRO A 66 -14.03 25.61 -4.16
C PRO A 66 -14.78 26.96 -4.10
N ASP A 67 -15.91 27.00 -3.39
CA ASP A 67 -16.70 28.23 -3.16
C ASP A 67 -16.30 28.98 -1.89
N ALA A 68 -15.27 28.52 -1.18
CA ALA A 68 -14.79 29.22 0.01
C ALA A 68 -14.31 30.61 -0.39
N ARG A 69 -14.64 31.59 0.45
CA ARG A 69 -14.21 32.97 0.25
C ARG A 69 -12.68 33.03 0.32
N SER A 70 -12.04 33.09 -0.83
CA SER A 70 -10.60 33.37 -0.95
C SER A 70 -10.31 34.65 -0.17
N GLY A 71 -9.25 34.65 0.63
CA GLY A 71 -8.80 35.88 1.29
C GLY A 71 -8.44 36.96 0.26
N PRO A 72 -8.08 38.18 0.69
CA PRO A 72 -7.66 39.25 -0.21
C PRO A 72 -6.40 38.90 -1.04
N VAL A 73 -5.74 37.80 -0.69
CA VAL A 73 -4.56 37.28 -1.37
C VAL A 73 -5.02 36.34 -2.48
N ASP A 74 -4.96 36.84 -3.71
CA ASP A 74 -5.08 36.02 -4.90
C ASP A 74 -3.76 35.25 -5.12
N GLN A 75 -3.80 33.94 -4.86
CA GLN A 75 -2.63 33.05 -4.99
C GLN A 75 -2.17 32.88 -6.45
N LEU A 76 -3.01 33.22 -7.43
CA LEU A 76 -2.67 33.17 -8.85
C LEU A 76 -2.04 34.47 -9.35
N ARG A 77 -2.06 35.52 -8.52
CA ARG A 77 -1.53 36.84 -8.84
C ARG A 77 -0.34 37.22 -7.96
N THR A 78 0.56 36.26 -7.77
CA THR A 78 1.86 36.56 -7.15
C THR A 78 2.84 37.11 -8.20
N PRO A 79 3.74 38.03 -7.82
CA PRO A 79 4.65 38.68 -8.76
C PRO A 79 5.50 37.65 -9.52
N GLU A 80 5.95 36.59 -8.85
CA GLU A 80 6.71 35.51 -9.47
C GLU A 80 5.94 34.75 -10.57
N LEU A 81 4.61 34.57 -10.44
CA LEU A 81 3.80 33.93 -11.49
C LEU A 81 3.55 34.89 -12.67
N VAL A 82 3.38 36.18 -12.39
CA VAL A 82 3.20 37.20 -13.43
C VAL A 82 4.46 37.32 -14.28
N GLU A 83 5.64 37.35 -13.65
CA GLU A 83 6.94 37.39 -14.33
C GLU A 83 7.19 36.13 -15.20
N GLN A 84 6.76 34.95 -14.73
CA GLN A 84 6.85 33.70 -15.50
C GLN A 84 5.87 33.64 -16.67
N SER A 85 4.72 34.28 -16.54
CA SER A 85 3.71 34.34 -17.60
C SER A 85 4.15 35.30 -18.72
N ASP A 86 4.75 36.43 -18.36
CA ASP A 86 5.28 37.43 -19.29
C ASP A 86 6.52 36.92 -20.03
N SER A 87 7.36 36.10 -19.38
CA SER A 87 8.56 35.52 -20.03
C SER A 87 8.28 34.37 -21.00
N LYS A 88 7.04 33.89 -21.08
CA LYS A 88 6.61 32.78 -21.96
C LYS A 88 5.80 33.23 -23.19
N GLN A 89 5.61 34.53 -23.39
CA GLN A 89 5.10 35.12 -24.64
C GLN A 89 6.26 35.51 -25.55
#